data_AF-A0A1G1ZME6-F1
#
_entry.id   AF-A0A1G1ZME6-F1
#
_cell.length_a   1.000
_cell.length_b   1.000
_cell.length_c   1.000
_cell.angle_alpha   90.00
_cell.angle_beta   90.00
_cell.angle_gamma   90.00
#
_symmetry.space_group_name_H-M   'P 1'
#
loop_
_entity.id
_entity.type
_entity.pdbx_description
1 polymer ?
#
loop_
_entity_poly.entity_id
_entity_poly.type
_entity_poly.pdbx_seq_one_letter_code
_entity_poly.pdbx_strand_id
1 'polypeptide(L)'
;MRNMEKELKIEKSLEEKLRERGYQIERAQLSEDESRQCDKCMDRGTNFQFYREGWFIEGSFYCSNHKEGATKILEEIDKDVERRKLEQERIIEERRKQSGLR
;
A
#
# COMPACT_ATOMS: atom_id res chain seq x y z
N MET A 1 -17.83 -0.74 -41.84
CA MET A 1 -17.61 -1.42 -40.54
C MET A 1 -16.72 -0.50 -39.70
N ARG A 2 -17.24 0.09 -38.61
CA ARG A 2 -16.41 0.89 -37.68
C ARG A 2 -15.91 -0.06 -36.60
N ASN A 3 -14.61 -0.37 -36.63
CA ASN A 3 -13.95 -1.05 -35.52
C ASN A 3 -13.95 -0.10 -34.32
N MET A 4 -14.84 -0.36 -33.35
CA MET A 4 -14.70 0.19 -32.01
C MET A 4 -13.59 -0.60 -31.32
N GLU A 5 -12.38 -0.06 -31.35
CA GLU A 5 -11.31 -0.46 -30.44
C GLU A 5 -11.82 -0.19 -29.01
N LYS A 6 -12.37 -1.22 -28.37
CA LYS A 6 -12.58 -1.22 -26.93
C LYS A 6 -11.20 -1.23 -26.31
N GLU A 7 -10.71 -0.05 -25.92
CA GLU A 7 -9.58 0.06 -25.01
C GLU A 7 -9.89 -0.77 -23.77
N LEU A 8 -9.26 -1.93 -23.66
CA LEU A 8 -9.24 -2.72 -22.44
C LEU A 8 -8.54 -1.86 -21.38
N LYS A 9 -9.34 -1.21 -20.53
CA LYS A 9 -8.82 -0.59 -19.31
C LYS A 9 -8.31 -1.71 -18.41
N ILE A 10 -7.02 -2.03 -18.54
CA ILE A 10 -6.32 -2.91 -17.62
C ILE A 10 -6.34 -2.21 -16.27
N GLU A 11 -7.09 -2.74 -15.31
CA GLU A 11 -7.08 -2.21 -13.96
C GLU A 11 -5.70 -2.44 -13.34
N LYS A 12 -5.07 -1.37 -12.86
CA LYS A 12 -3.78 -1.45 -12.17
C LYS A 12 -3.90 -2.30 -10.91
N SER A 13 -2.89 -3.14 -10.67
CA SER A 13 -2.74 -3.88 -9.42
C SER A 13 -2.61 -2.94 -8.22
N LEU A 14 -2.86 -3.44 -7.01
CA LEU A 14 -2.72 -2.65 -5.78
C LEU A 14 -1.28 -2.15 -5.63
N GLU A 15 -0.30 -2.96 -5.97
CA GLU A 15 1.12 -2.62 -5.91
C GLU A 15 1.49 -1.49 -6.86
N GLU A 16 0.91 -1.49 -8.08
CA GLU A 16 1.09 -0.37 -9.02
C GLU A 16 0.45 0.91 -8.50
N LYS A 17 -0.77 0.82 -7.96
CA LYS A 17 -1.46 1.97 -7.36
C LYS A 17 -0.66 2.56 -6.19
N LEU A 18 -0.07 1.73 -5.33
CA LEU A 18 0.74 2.17 -4.21
C LEU A 18 2.10 2.74 -4.65
N ARG A 19 2.76 2.14 -5.66
CA ARG A 19 3.98 2.72 -6.23
C ARG A 19 3.75 4.12 -6.81
N GLU A 20 2.61 4.35 -7.46
CA GLU A 20 2.23 5.67 -7.97
C GLU A 20 2.02 6.72 -6.88
N ARG A 21 1.71 6.28 -5.66
CA ARG A 21 1.60 7.15 -4.47
C ARG A 21 2.94 7.38 -3.77
N GLY A 22 4.01 6.74 -4.25
CA GLY A 22 5.38 6.93 -3.75
C GLY A 22 5.90 5.82 -2.86
N TYR A 23 5.14 4.75 -2.63
CA TYR A 23 5.61 3.61 -1.84
C TYR A 23 6.65 2.77 -2.60
N GLN A 24 7.72 2.38 -1.89
CA GLN A 24 8.76 1.47 -2.36
C GLN A 24 8.28 0.02 -2.19
N ILE A 25 7.88 -0.60 -3.31
CA ILE A 25 7.41 -2.00 -3.35
C ILE A 25 8.17 -2.74 -4.44
N GLU A 26 9.10 -3.58 -4.03
CA GLU A 26 10.04 -4.28 -4.90
C GLU A 26 9.96 -5.79 -4.68
N ARG A 27 9.97 -6.57 -5.75
CA ARG A 27 10.08 -8.03 -5.67
C ARG A 27 11.55 -8.39 -5.47
N ALA A 28 11.82 -9.30 -4.54
CA ALA A 28 13.17 -9.80 -4.27
C ALA A 28 13.30 -11.29 -4.61
N GLN A 29 14.40 -11.63 -5.28
CA GLN A 29 14.92 -12.98 -5.39
C GLN A 29 16.35 -12.96 -4.83
N LEU A 30 16.54 -13.62 -3.70
CA LEU A 30 17.74 -13.59 -2.87
C LEU A 30 18.53 -14.89 -3.05
N SER A 31 19.85 -14.79 -2.94
CA SER A 31 20.71 -15.97 -2.86
C SER A 31 20.49 -16.70 -1.51
N GLU A 32 21.05 -17.90 -1.38
CA GLU A 32 20.95 -18.70 -0.16
C GLU A 32 21.53 -17.96 1.06
N ASP A 33 22.72 -17.38 0.87
CA ASP A 33 23.45 -16.64 1.90
C ASP A 33 22.80 -15.29 2.26
N GLU A 34 21.92 -14.78 1.41
CA GLU A 34 21.20 -13.52 1.60
C GLU A 34 19.73 -13.71 1.96
N SER A 35 19.29 -14.94 2.21
CA SER A 35 17.90 -15.24 2.54
C SER A 35 17.44 -14.44 3.76
N ARG A 36 16.20 -13.93 3.70
CA ARG A 36 15.65 -12.98 4.68
C ARG A 36 14.49 -13.59 5.44
N GLN A 37 14.31 -13.15 6.68
CA GLN A 37 13.13 -13.49 7.47
C GLN A 37 12.00 -12.52 7.14
N CYS A 38 10.78 -13.04 7.06
CA CYS A 38 9.59 -12.22 6.91
C CYS A 38 9.26 -11.56 8.25
N ASP A 39 9.15 -10.24 8.28
CA ASP A 39 8.90 -9.46 9.50
C ASP A 39 7.64 -9.93 10.22
N LYS A 40 6.57 -10.20 9.46
CA LYS A 40 5.30 -10.68 10.02
C LYS A 40 5.36 -12.12 10.55
N CYS A 41 6.24 -12.97 10.00
CA CYS A 41 6.47 -14.30 10.56
C CYS A 41 7.22 -14.21 11.89
N MET A 42 8.19 -13.29 12.00
CA MET A 42 8.93 -13.04 13.24
C MET A 42 8.00 -12.55 14.36
N ASP A 43 7.13 -11.58 14.06
CA ASP A 43 6.20 -11.02 15.05
C ASP A 43 5.23 -12.03 15.65
N ARG A 44 4.83 -13.05 14.87
CA ARG A 44 3.87 -14.08 15.31
C ARG A 44 4.50 -15.21 16.12
N GLY A 45 5.82 -15.21 16.31
CA GLY A 45 6.54 -16.34 16.92
C GLY A 45 6.39 -17.65 16.13
N THR A 46 5.89 -17.59 14.91
CA THR A 46 5.70 -18.76 14.03
C THR A 46 7.00 -19.04 13.30
N ASN A 47 7.56 -20.24 13.52
CA ASN A 47 8.69 -20.89 12.83
C ASN A 47 9.74 -19.96 12.19
N PHE A 48 10.95 -20.03 12.75
CA PHE A 48 12.17 -19.41 12.22
C PHE A 48 12.48 -19.95 10.82
N GLN A 49 11.95 -19.29 9.78
CA GLN A 49 12.13 -19.65 8.38
C GLN A 49 12.72 -18.46 7.61
N PHE A 50 13.75 -18.74 6.83
CA PHE A 50 14.30 -17.81 5.85
C PHE A 50 13.66 -18.06 4.49
N TYR A 51 13.38 -16.97 3.78
CA TYR A 51 12.81 -16.99 2.44
C TYR A 51 13.85 -16.45 1.46
N ARG A 52 13.98 -17.14 0.32
CA ARG A 52 14.78 -16.69 -0.83
C ARG A 52 13.98 -15.84 -1.81
N GLU A 53 12.66 -15.77 -1.63
CA GLU A 53 11.79 -14.92 -2.44
C GLU A 53 10.79 -14.18 -1.57
N GLY A 54 10.46 -12.96 -1.97
CA GLY A 54 9.52 -12.12 -1.25
C GLY A 54 9.43 -10.73 -1.84
N TRP A 55 9.01 -9.78 -1.01
CA TRP A 55 8.87 -8.38 -1.36
C TRP A 55 9.49 -7.50 -0.29
N PHE A 56 10.25 -6.51 -0.74
CA PHE A 56 10.59 -5.36 0.09
C PHE A 56 9.48 -4.33 -0.06
N ILE A 57 8.89 -3.95 1.07
CA ILE A 57 7.81 -2.97 1.18
C ILE A 57 8.26 -1.96 2.22
N GLU A 58 8.57 -0.73 1.80
CA GLU A 58 9.11 0.34 2.67
C GLU A 58 10.33 -0.12 3.50
N GLY A 59 11.20 -0.94 2.90
CA GLY A 59 12.41 -1.48 3.54
C GLY A 59 12.19 -2.74 4.40
N SER A 60 10.95 -3.09 4.73
CA SER A 60 10.61 -4.35 5.42
C SER A 60 10.43 -5.51 4.45
N PHE A 61 10.87 -6.71 4.84
CA PHE A 61 10.77 -7.89 3.98
C PHE A 61 9.56 -8.77 4.34
N TYR A 62 8.77 -9.12 3.33
CA TYR A 62 7.59 -9.97 3.48
C TYR A 62 7.60 -11.14 2.49
N CYS A 63 7.27 -12.33 2.99
CA CYS A 63 7.04 -13.50 2.14
C CYS A 63 5.70 -13.39 1.40
N SER A 64 5.46 -14.27 0.41
CA SER A 64 4.25 -14.29 -0.43
C SER A 64 2.95 -14.31 0.35
N ASN A 65 2.93 -15.01 1.47
CA ASN A 65 1.73 -15.12 2.32
C ASN A 65 1.40 -13.83 3.07
N HIS A 66 2.40 -12.97 3.32
CA HIS A 66 2.23 -11.77 4.12
C HIS A 66 2.30 -10.47 3.32
N LYS A 67 2.74 -10.53 2.06
CA LYS A 67 2.80 -9.40 1.13
C LYS A 67 1.45 -8.68 1.00
N GLU A 68 0.37 -9.42 0.73
CA GLU A 68 -0.96 -8.80 0.52
C GLU A 68 -1.43 -8.03 1.76
N GLY A 69 -1.20 -8.60 2.95
CA GLY A 69 -1.51 -7.94 4.21
C GLY A 69 -0.69 -6.67 4.42
N ALA A 70 0.60 -6.69 4.08
CA ALA A 70 1.45 -5.50 4.17
C ALA A 70 1.00 -4.39 3.20
N THR A 71 0.67 -4.73 1.95
CA THR A 71 0.18 -3.74 0.97
C THR A 71 -1.20 -3.17 1.33
N LYS A 72 -2.09 -3.96 1.95
CA LYS A 72 -3.39 -3.48 2.41
C LYS A 72 -3.26 -2.45 3.55
N ILE A 73 -2.30 -2.64 4.45
CA ILE A 73 -2.04 -1.66 5.52
C ILE A 73 -1.62 -0.31 4.93
N LEU A 74 -0.78 -0.29 3.89
CA LEU A 74 -0.42 0.96 3.19
C LEU A 74 -1.65 1.63 2.56
N GLU A 75 -2.53 0.85 1.94
CA GLU A 75 -3.78 1.36 1.37
C GLU A 75 -4.71 1.95 2.45
N GLU A 76 -4.80 1.31 3.62
CA GLU A 76 -5.58 1.80 4.76
C GLU A 76 -5.03 3.10 5.34
N ILE A 77 -3.69 3.24 5.40
CA ILE A 77 -3.02 4.48 5.81
C ILE A 77 -3.40 5.62 4.87
N ASP A 78 -3.30 5.42 3.55
CA ASP A 78 -3.67 6.45 2.57
C ASP A 78 -5.14 6.88 2.71
N LYS A 79 -6.05 5.89 2.83
CA LYS A 79 -7.48 6.17 3.02
C LYS A 79 -7.74 6.95 4.31
N ASP A 80 -6.99 6.67 5.37
CA ASP A 80 -7.11 7.42 6.62
C ASP A 80 -6.59 8.85 6.49
N VAL A 81 -5.47 9.06 5.79
CA VAL A 81 -4.94 10.40 5.50
C VAL A 81 -5.94 11.23 4.70
N GLU A 82 -6.51 10.66 3.63
CA GLU A 82 -7.53 11.33 2.81
C GLU A 82 -8.77 11.70 3.65
N ARG A 83 -9.26 10.76 4.47
CA ARG A 83 -10.39 11.00 5.37
C ARG A 83 -10.12 12.14 6.35
N ARG A 84 -8.93 12.18 6.96
CA ARG A 84 -8.55 13.25 7.91
C ARG A 84 -8.48 14.61 7.21
N LYS A 85 -7.97 14.66 5.98
CA LYS A 85 -7.92 15.90 5.20
C LYS A 85 -9.31 16.44 4.90
N LEU A 86 -10.23 15.59 4.45
CA LEU A 86 -11.62 15.97 4.19
C LEU A 86 -12.33 16.46 5.46
N GLU A 87 -12.08 15.80 6.60
CA GLU A 87 -12.64 16.23 7.88
C GLU A 87 -12.13 17.62 8.29
N GLN A 88 -10.84 17.88 8.11
CA GLN A 88 -10.26 19.21 8.36
C GLN A 88 -10.86 20.29 7.46
N GLU A 89 -11.03 20.00 6.16
CA GLU A 89 -11.66 20.92 5.21
C GLU A 89 -13.12 21.24 5.61
N ARG A 90 -13.88 20.23 6.03
CA ARG A 90 -15.25 20.39 6.54
C ARG A 90 -15.28 21.30 7.77
N ILE A 91 -14.42 21.06 8.76
CA ILE A 91 -14.34 21.88 9.98
C ILE A 91 -13.98 23.34 9.63
N ILE A 92 -13.05 23.56 8.68
CA ILE A 92 -12.67 24.91 8.24
C ILE A 92 -13.85 25.60 7.55
N GLU A 93 -14.59 24.90 6.69
CA GLU A 93 -15.77 25.44 6.01
C GLU A 93 -16.87 25.83 6.99
N GLU A 94 -17.16 24.98 7.99
CA GLU A 94 -18.13 25.26 9.04
C GLU A 94 -17.75 26.50 9.86
N ARG A 95 -16.46 26.63 10.22
CA ARG A 95 -15.95 27.84 10.90
C ARG A 95 -16.10 29.09 10.06
N ARG A 96 -15.81 29.02 8.75
CA ARG A 96 -15.99 30.16 7.81
C ARG A 96 -17.45 30.61 7.74
N LYS A 97 -18.38 29.65 7.65
CA LYS A 97 -19.83 29.93 7.67
C LYS A 97 -20.24 30.64 8.97
N GLN A 98 -19.77 30.17 10.12
CA GLN A 98 -20.06 30.79 11.42
C GLN A 98 -19.44 32.19 11.57
N SER A 99 -18.23 32.42 11.04
CA SER A 99 -17.59 33.74 11.10
C SER A 99 -18.18 34.76 10.12
N GLY A 100 -18.73 34.32 8.98
CA GLY A 100 -19.37 35.19 7.99
C GLY A 100 -20.85 35.47 8.27
N LEU A 101 -21.43 34.87 9.31
CA LEU A 101 -22.77 35.15 9.83
C LEU A 101 -22.76 36.20 10.97
N ARG A 102 -21.64 36.90 11.16
CA ARG A 102 -21.49 38.04 12.08
C ARG A 102 -21.32 39.34 11.33
#